data_AF-A0A3A0BX44-F1
#
_entry.id   AF-A0A3A0BX44-F1
#
_cell.length_a   1.000
_cell.length_b   1.000
_cell.length_c   1.000
_cell.angle_alpha   90.00
_cell.angle_beta   90.00
_cell.angle_gamma   90.00
#
_symmetry.space_group_name_H-M   'P 1'
#
loop_
_entity.id
_entity.type
_entity.pdbx_description
1 polymer ?
#
loop_
_entity_poly.entity_id
_entity_poly.type
_entity_poly.pdbx_seq_one_letter_code
_entity_poly.pdbx_strand_id
1 'polypeptide(L)'
;MAPFKLGLSVLWSAAWTALPIKMAFAMLLMAMGSIHLENKLGITFLIFLMSPVSFLAFFIISGGLGFHFGEGVGLPLLFVLSIPVDIWSLGLVARTVFLEQLRLEPPGSLGVSLWVRFVVAGALYLPLLWLIQGGVTDVARSVTQSILDIELLKHLPVAERIGLEFTAWGSVSLVTLLVLMYIGFTILGKLVEGRARDAQPASENYQGLISRWDMIRVPADQSLMLTAFTGAGAVLSMLFWAVLPVSTPHPHECCKPAEVKAAAPFDAHKSLSKGEKSLKDAELKIAALEQKAAEEPKDQGKGGKDKAGVKEGAPKTEAKPAAAGAGKSAGGGK
;
A
#
# COMPACT_ATOMS: atom_id res chain seq x y z
N MET A 1 -6.15 20.83 30.89
CA MET A 1 -6.82 20.12 29.76
C MET A 1 -7.50 18.87 30.32
N ALA A 2 -8.70 18.51 29.86
CA ALA A 2 -9.39 17.31 30.36
C ALA A 2 -8.62 16.03 29.95
N PRO A 3 -8.55 14.98 30.80
CA PRO A 3 -7.79 13.76 30.51
C PRO A 3 -8.20 13.11 29.19
N PHE A 4 -9.50 12.98 28.92
CA PHE A 4 -10.01 12.47 27.65
C PHE A 4 -9.42 13.21 26.45
N LYS A 5 -9.45 14.56 26.46
CA LYS A 5 -8.95 15.39 25.35
C LYS A 5 -7.44 15.22 25.16
N LEU A 6 -6.70 15.04 26.25
CA LEU A 6 -5.26 14.81 26.24
C LEU A 6 -4.89 13.41 25.69
N GLY A 7 -5.61 12.38 26.14
CA GLY A 7 -5.42 11.02 25.62
C GLY A 7 -5.79 10.92 24.14
N LEU A 8 -6.89 11.56 23.74
CA LEU A 8 -7.32 11.64 22.35
C LEU A 8 -6.29 12.39 21.48
N SER A 9 -5.82 13.57 21.89
CA SER A 9 -4.89 14.37 21.08
C SER A 9 -3.57 13.64 20.82
N VAL A 10 -3.06 12.92 21.82
CA VAL A 10 -1.81 12.15 21.70
C VAL A 10 -2.03 10.88 20.89
N LEU A 11 -2.98 10.02 21.27
CA LEU A 11 -3.15 8.71 20.63
C LEU A 11 -3.64 8.84 19.19
N TRP A 12 -4.62 9.70 18.94
CA TRP A 12 -5.19 9.88 17.60
C TRP A 12 -4.15 10.40 16.62
N SER A 13 -3.41 11.45 17.00
CA SER A 13 -2.40 12.02 16.11
C SER A 13 -1.22 11.06 15.92
N ALA A 14 -0.81 10.33 16.97
CA ALA A 14 0.25 9.33 16.86
C ALA A 14 -0.15 8.17 15.92
N ALA A 15 -1.39 7.70 16.02
CA ALA A 15 -1.94 6.68 15.14
C ALA A 15 -1.85 7.08 13.66
N TRP A 16 -2.33 8.29 13.31
CA TRP A 16 -2.24 8.79 11.94
C TRP A 16 -0.82 9.07 11.46
N THR A 17 0.08 9.45 12.38
CA THR A 17 1.50 9.67 12.05
C THR A 17 2.21 8.35 11.74
N ALA A 18 1.87 7.28 12.46
CA ALA A 18 2.49 5.96 12.28
C ALA A 18 1.87 5.15 11.13
N LEU A 19 0.57 5.32 10.87
CA LEU A 19 -0.20 4.46 9.97
C LEU A 19 0.42 4.32 8.56
N PRO A 20 0.84 5.39 7.86
CA PRO A 20 1.40 5.24 6.51
C PRO A 20 2.65 4.36 6.47
N ILE A 21 3.51 4.48 7.48
CA ILE A 21 4.75 3.70 7.60
C ILE A 21 4.41 2.23 7.89
N LYS A 22 3.51 1.98 8.82
CA LYS A 22 3.05 0.61 9.14
C LYS A 22 2.35 -0.05 7.96
N MET A 23 1.56 0.70 7.20
CA MET A 23 0.91 0.20 5.98
C MET A 23 1.91 -0.21 4.92
N ALA A 24 3.04 0.51 4.77
CA ALA A 24 4.09 0.10 3.84
C ALA A 24 4.67 -1.28 4.21
N PHE A 25 4.94 -1.52 5.50
CA PHE A 25 5.38 -2.83 5.99
C PHE A 25 4.30 -3.91 5.84
N ALA A 26 3.04 -3.59 6.15
CA ALA A 26 1.93 -4.51 6.00
C ALA A 26 1.76 -4.95 4.53
N MET A 27 1.80 -4.00 3.60
CA MET A 27 1.71 -4.27 2.16
C MET A 27 2.88 -5.11 1.66
N LEU A 28 4.10 -4.82 2.12
CA LEU A 28 5.29 -5.62 1.78
C LEU A 28 5.13 -7.08 2.25
N LEU A 29 4.72 -7.29 3.51
CA LEU A 29 4.57 -8.62 4.09
C LEU A 29 3.38 -9.40 3.50
N MET A 30 2.30 -8.70 3.12
CA MET A 30 1.21 -9.29 2.35
C MET A 30 1.67 -9.69 0.94
N ALA A 31 2.47 -8.85 0.27
CA ALA A 31 3.04 -9.17 -1.04
C ALA A 31 4.01 -10.37 -1.00
N MET A 32 4.72 -10.57 0.13
CA MET A 32 5.53 -11.76 0.39
C MET A 32 4.71 -13.05 0.62
N GLY A 33 3.38 -12.97 0.69
CA GLY A 33 2.53 -14.10 1.09
C GLY A 33 2.74 -14.53 2.55
N SER A 34 3.32 -13.66 3.39
CA SER A 34 3.64 -14.00 4.79
C SER A 34 2.51 -13.69 5.78
N ILE A 35 1.47 -12.98 5.32
CA ILE A 35 0.27 -12.64 6.09
C ILE A 35 -0.95 -13.14 5.32
N HIS A 36 -1.70 -14.06 5.91
CA HIS A 36 -3.02 -14.48 5.43
C HIS A 36 -4.08 -13.97 6.39
N LEU A 37 -4.79 -12.91 6.00
CA LEU A 37 -5.93 -12.41 6.77
C LEU A 37 -7.15 -13.29 6.47
N GLU A 38 -7.85 -13.74 7.51
CA GLU A 38 -9.16 -14.36 7.30
C GLU A 38 -10.14 -13.32 6.71
N ASN A 39 -10.94 -13.75 5.72
CA ASN A 39 -11.79 -12.90 4.85
C ASN A 39 -12.75 -11.93 5.56
N LYS A 40 -12.88 -11.96 6.88
CA LYS A 40 -13.76 -11.07 7.66
C LYS A 40 -13.04 -10.12 8.63
N LEU A 41 -11.71 -10.13 8.66
CA LEU A 41 -10.92 -9.46 9.70
C LEU A 41 -10.06 -8.27 9.21
N GLY A 42 -10.18 -7.87 7.95
CA GLY A 42 -9.39 -6.76 7.39
C GLY A 42 -9.54 -5.43 8.17
N ILE A 43 -10.75 -5.11 8.64
CA ILE A 43 -10.99 -3.90 9.46
C ILE A 43 -10.36 -4.06 10.84
N THR A 44 -10.50 -5.22 11.47
CA THR A 44 -9.90 -5.52 12.77
C THR A 44 -8.37 -5.46 12.70
N PHE A 45 -7.79 -5.99 11.63
CA PHE A 45 -6.37 -5.88 11.31
C PHE A 45 -5.94 -4.41 11.18
N LEU A 46 -6.68 -3.58 10.44
CA LEU A 46 -6.39 -2.16 10.31
C LEU A 46 -6.46 -1.43 11.66
N ILE A 47 -7.45 -1.76 12.50
CA ILE A 47 -7.60 -1.17 13.84
C ILE A 47 -6.42 -1.56 14.73
N PHE A 48 -6.01 -2.82 14.71
CA PHE A 48 -4.82 -3.25 15.46
C PHE A 48 -3.54 -2.60 14.94
N LEU A 49 -3.39 -2.47 13.63
CA LEU A 49 -2.22 -1.82 13.02
C LEU A 49 -2.16 -0.32 13.36
N MET A 50 -3.32 0.36 13.33
CA MET A 50 -3.45 1.78 13.63
C MET A 50 -3.12 2.10 15.09
N SER A 51 -3.42 1.18 16.02
CA SER A 51 -3.17 1.41 17.43
C SER A 51 -1.69 1.17 17.79
N PRO A 52 -1.01 2.16 18.43
CA PRO A 52 0.38 2.04 18.84
C PRO A 52 0.59 1.13 20.07
N VAL A 53 -0.49 0.53 20.58
CA VAL A 53 -0.53 -0.27 21.81
C VAL A 53 -0.93 -1.72 21.58
N SER A 54 -1.20 -2.09 20.32
CA SER A 54 -1.82 -3.35 19.96
C SER A 54 -0.89 -4.56 20.06
N PHE A 55 0.42 -4.36 20.13
CA PHE A 55 1.41 -5.46 20.10
C PHE A 55 1.07 -6.56 21.11
N LEU A 56 0.98 -6.24 22.40
CA LEU A 56 0.70 -7.24 23.44
C LEU A 56 -0.77 -7.67 23.45
N ALA A 57 -1.69 -6.73 23.23
CA ALA A 57 -3.13 -7.03 23.20
C ALA A 57 -3.48 -8.08 22.14
N PHE A 58 -2.84 -8.00 20.97
CA PHE A 58 -2.97 -8.98 19.91
C PHE A 58 -2.66 -10.40 20.40
N PHE A 59 -1.50 -10.61 21.02
CA PHE A 59 -1.11 -11.92 21.52
C PHE A 59 -1.98 -12.41 22.68
N ILE A 60 -2.47 -11.51 23.52
CA ILE A 60 -3.39 -11.86 24.61
C ILE A 60 -4.76 -12.29 24.05
N ILE A 61 -5.29 -11.59 23.06
CA ILE A 61 -6.58 -11.94 22.46
C ILE A 61 -6.44 -13.23 21.64
N SER A 62 -5.37 -13.39 20.86
CA SER A 62 -5.17 -14.60 20.06
C SER A 62 -4.82 -15.82 20.89
N GLY A 63 -3.85 -15.71 21.80
CA GLY A 63 -3.40 -16.84 22.61
C GLY A 63 -4.32 -17.12 23.82
N GLY A 64 -4.87 -16.08 24.44
CA GLY A 64 -5.67 -16.20 25.66
C GLY A 64 -7.17 -16.34 25.44
N LEU A 65 -7.72 -15.79 24.35
CA LEU A 65 -9.16 -15.87 24.02
C LEU A 65 -9.45 -16.76 22.80
N GLY A 66 -8.42 -17.36 22.19
CA GLY A 66 -8.58 -18.30 21.08
C GLY A 66 -9.01 -17.64 19.75
N PHE A 67 -8.85 -16.33 19.60
CA PHE A 67 -9.23 -15.61 18.37
C PHE A 67 -8.07 -15.54 17.36
N HIS A 68 -8.25 -16.17 16.20
CA HIS A 68 -7.30 -16.12 15.11
C HIS A 68 -7.58 -14.91 14.20
N PHE A 69 -6.66 -13.95 14.13
CA PHE A 69 -6.79 -12.79 13.25
C PHE A 69 -6.23 -13.03 11.84
N GLY A 70 -5.44 -14.09 11.69
CA GLY A 70 -4.78 -14.48 10.45
C GLY A 70 -3.69 -15.53 10.70
N GLU A 71 -3.24 -16.14 9.63
CA GLU A 71 -2.17 -17.14 9.62
C GLU A 71 -0.88 -16.57 9.03
N GLY A 72 0.26 -17.10 9.46
CA GLY A 72 1.59 -16.76 8.94
C GLY A 72 2.47 -15.96 9.90
N VAL A 73 3.79 -16.09 9.70
CA VAL A 73 4.82 -15.44 10.53
C VAL A 73 4.91 -13.93 10.28
N GLY A 74 4.37 -13.45 9.16
CA GLY A 74 4.41 -12.03 8.79
C GLY A 74 3.65 -11.13 9.76
N LEU A 75 2.60 -11.64 10.42
CA LEU A 75 1.79 -10.82 11.32
C LEU A 75 2.53 -10.48 12.64
N PRO A 76 3.13 -11.44 13.37
CA PRO A 76 4.07 -11.14 14.45
C PRO A 76 5.22 -10.23 14.02
N LEU A 77 5.80 -10.47 12.84
CA LEU A 77 6.92 -9.67 12.32
C LEU A 77 6.51 -8.22 12.08
N LEU A 78 5.32 -7.98 11.51
CA LEU A 78 4.76 -6.64 11.31
C LEU A 78 4.61 -5.89 12.64
N PHE A 79 4.14 -6.59 13.67
CA PHE A 79 3.98 -6.02 15.00
C PHE A 79 5.32 -5.65 15.63
N VAL A 80 6.37 -6.47 15.47
CA VAL A 80 7.74 -6.13 15.91
C VAL A 80 8.28 -4.91 15.15
N LEU A 81 8.13 -4.87 13.82
CA LEU A 81 8.54 -3.74 12.99
C LEU A 81 7.77 -2.45 13.31
N SER A 82 6.54 -2.58 13.83
CA SER A 82 5.71 -1.43 14.25
C SER A 82 6.17 -0.79 15.55
N ILE A 83 6.87 -1.50 16.44
CA ILE A 83 7.35 -0.99 17.73
C ILE A 83 8.18 0.31 17.59
N PRO A 84 9.26 0.35 16.78
CA PRO A 84 10.05 1.58 16.64
C PRO A 84 9.24 2.72 16.02
N VAL A 85 8.33 2.41 15.10
CA VAL A 85 7.42 3.40 14.48
C VAL A 85 6.47 4.00 15.53
N ASP A 86 5.96 3.18 16.44
CA ASP A 86 5.08 3.61 17.53
C ASP A 86 5.79 4.45 18.58
N ILE A 87 6.99 4.05 18.98
CA ILE A 87 7.82 4.83 19.91
C ILE A 87 8.13 6.21 19.31
N TRP A 88 8.47 6.24 18.02
CA TRP A 88 8.76 7.48 17.31
C TRP A 88 7.52 8.37 17.18
N SER A 89 6.38 7.83 16.73
CA SER A 89 5.16 8.61 16.51
C SER A 89 4.59 9.17 17.83
N LEU A 90 4.55 8.35 18.88
CA LEU A 90 4.17 8.80 20.23
C LEU A 90 5.14 9.85 20.77
N GLY A 91 6.45 9.66 20.57
CA GLY A 91 7.46 10.62 21.00
C GLY A 91 7.32 11.97 20.30
N LEU A 92 7.14 11.98 18.99
CA LEU A 92 6.95 13.19 18.18
C LEU A 92 5.71 13.95 18.64
N VAL A 93 4.56 13.28 18.68
CA VAL A 93 3.26 13.90 19.04
C VAL A 93 3.21 14.32 20.50
N ALA A 94 3.74 13.52 21.43
CA ALA A 94 3.73 13.90 22.83
C ALA A 94 4.61 15.14 23.06
N ARG A 95 5.76 15.27 22.38
CA ARG A 95 6.59 16.48 22.45
C ARG A 95 5.85 17.71 21.93
N THR A 96 5.07 17.59 20.86
CA THR A 96 4.28 18.73 20.35
C THR A 96 3.21 19.14 21.34
N VAL A 97 2.47 18.18 21.91
CA VAL A 97 1.43 18.47 22.93
C VAL A 97 2.03 19.09 24.19
N PHE A 98 3.19 18.61 24.65
CA PHE A 98 3.86 19.17 25.85
C PHE A 98 4.31 20.62 25.63
N LEU A 99 4.93 20.92 24.49
CA LEU A 99 5.47 22.26 24.20
C LEU A 99 4.37 23.27 23.83
N GLU A 100 3.41 22.88 22.98
CA GLU A 100 2.40 23.80 22.45
C GLU A 100 1.18 23.95 23.37
N GLN A 101 0.65 22.84 23.89
CA GLN A 101 -0.62 22.84 24.63
C GLN A 101 -0.42 22.91 26.14
N LEU A 102 0.61 22.24 26.67
CA LEU A 102 0.87 22.19 28.11
C LEU A 102 1.92 23.21 28.58
N ARG A 103 2.75 23.77 27.67
CA ARG A 103 3.86 24.67 27.99
C ARG A 103 4.87 24.05 28.99
N LEU A 104 5.13 22.76 28.82
CA LEU A 104 6.05 21.99 29.67
C LEU A 104 7.23 21.51 28.84
N GLU A 105 8.40 21.41 29.48
CA GLU A 105 9.56 20.78 28.88
C GLU A 105 9.34 19.26 28.75
N PRO A 106 9.41 18.70 27.54
CA PRO A 106 9.20 17.28 27.33
C PRO A 106 10.39 16.49 27.90
N PRO A 107 10.14 15.46 28.74
CA PRO A 107 11.18 14.54 29.18
C PRO A 107 11.94 13.90 28.00
N GLY A 108 13.27 13.72 28.13
CA GLY A 108 14.09 13.18 27.04
C GLY A 108 13.61 11.82 26.49
N SER A 109 13.13 10.94 27.37
CA SER A 109 12.65 9.58 27.06
C SER A 109 11.13 9.48 26.85
N LEU A 110 10.43 10.60 26.58
CA LEU A 110 8.96 10.66 26.54
C LEU A 110 8.32 9.60 25.62
N GLY A 111 8.88 9.35 24.43
CA GLY A 111 8.37 8.36 23.47
C GLY A 111 8.34 6.93 24.03
N VAL A 112 9.52 6.38 24.37
CA VAL A 112 9.65 5.00 24.92
C VAL A 112 8.80 4.83 26.17
N SER A 113 8.87 5.81 27.04
CA SER A 113 8.30 5.71 28.37
C SER A 113 6.78 5.92 28.39
N LEU A 114 6.20 6.66 27.44
CA LEU A 114 4.76 6.65 27.18
C LEU A 114 4.35 5.36 26.48
N TRP A 115 5.12 4.90 25.48
CA TRP A 115 4.84 3.67 24.75
C TRP A 115 4.72 2.46 25.69
N VAL A 116 5.65 2.27 26.63
CA VAL A 116 5.56 1.18 27.63
C VAL A 116 4.27 1.27 28.44
N ARG A 117 3.93 2.45 28.96
CA ARG A 117 2.70 2.64 29.76
C ARG A 117 1.45 2.38 28.93
N PHE A 118 1.46 2.84 27.69
CA PHE A 118 0.38 2.71 26.74
C PHE A 118 0.18 1.25 26.31
N VAL A 119 1.25 0.52 26.02
CA VAL A 119 1.23 -0.91 25.69
C VAL A 119 0.75 -1.74 26.88
N VAL A 120 1.21 -1.46 28.10
CA VAL A 120 0.71 -2.15 29.31
C VAL A 120 -0.77 -1.87 29.54
N ALA A 121 -1.20 -0.61 29.41
CA ALA A 121 -2.61 -0.25 29.52
C ALA A 121 -3.45 -0.92 28.41
N GLY A 122 -2.96 -0.94 27.18
CA GLY A 122 -3.59 -1.59 26.05
C GLY A 122 -3.68 -3.12 26.22
N ALA A 123 -2.64 -3.75 26.75
CA ALA A 123 -2.60 -5.18 27.03
C ALA A 123 -3.68 -5.62 28.03
N LEU A 124 -4.06 -4.75 28.97
CA LEU A 124 -5.13 -5.03 29.92
C LEU A 124 -6.50 -4.59 29.38
N TYR A 125 -6.55 -3.40 28.79
CA TYR A 125 -7.81 -2.76 28.42
C TYR A 125 -8.40 -3.26 27.11
N LEU A 126 -7.60 -3.54 26.09
CA LEU A 126 -8.10 -3.99 24.78
C LEU A 126 -8.74 -5.39 24.84
N PRO A 127 -8.18 -6.41 25.53
CA PRO A 127 -8.88 -7.68 25.70
C PRO A 127 -10.18 -7.53 26.48
N LEU A 128 -10.20 -6.68 27.51
CA LEU A 128 -11.42 -6.38 28.26
C LEU A 128 -12.47 -5.70 27.37
N LEU A 129 -12.07 -4.71 26.57
CA LEU A 129 -12.93 -4.04 25.60
C LEU A 129 -13.49 -5.05 24.60
N TRP A 130 -12.65 -5.96 24.08
CA TRP A 130 -13.07 -7.02 23.17
C TRP A 130 -14.15 -7.92 23.78
N LEU A 131 -13.93 -8.38 25.01
CA LEU A 131 -14.88 -9.24 25.73
C LEU A 131 -16.21 -8.54 26.03
N ILE A 132 -16.16 -7.32 26.56
CA ILE A 132 -17.37 -6.58 26.92
C ILE A 132 -18.15 -6.22 25.64
N GLN A 133 -17.46 -5.71 24.62
CA GLN A 133 -18.10 -5.31 23.37
C GLN A 133 -18.71 -6.51 22.63
N GLY A 134 -18.00 -7.63 22.58
CA GLY A 134 -18.49 -8.88 22.00
C GLY A 134 -19.73 -9.38 22.74
N GLY A 135 -19.62 -9.55 24.06
CA GLY A 135 -20.73 -10.04 24.89
C GLY A 135 -21.97 -9.14 24.83
N VAL A 136 -21.81 -7.81 24.90
CA VAL A 136 -22.94 -6.88 24.77
C VAL A 136 -23.57 -6.95 23.39
N THR A 137 -22.76 -7.11 22.34
CA THR A 137 -23.29 -7.26 20.97
C THR A 137 -24.09 -8.56 20.81
N ASP A 138 -23.62 -9.66 21.39
CA ASP A 138 -24.32 -10.95 21.32
C ASP A 138 -25.63 -10.92 22.11
N VAL A 139 -25.64 -10.34 23.30
CA VAL A 139 -26.87 -10.13 24.09
C VAL A 139 -27.83 -9.19 23.36
N ALA A 140 -27.34 -8.10 22.79
CA ALA A 140 -28.17 -7.17 22.03
C ALA A 140 -28.80 -7.86 20.80
N ARG A 141 -28.05 -8.72 20.10
CA ARG A 141 -28.59 -9.53 18.99
C ARG A 141 -29.66 -10.49 19.47
N SER A 142 -29.43 -11.25 20.55
CA SER A 142 -30.40 -12.23 21.04
C SER A 142 -31.70 -11.56 21.49
N VAL A 143 -31.61 -10.41 22.18
CA VAL A 143 -32.79 -9.63 22.59
C VAL A 143 -33.51 -9.07 21.38
N THR A 144 -32.79 -8.52 20.40
CA THR A 144 -33.38 -7.98 19.17
C THR A 144 -34.12 -9.06 18.38
N GLN A 145 -33.53 -10.25 18.24
CA GLN A 145 -34.19 -11.39 17.59
C GLN A 145 -35.47 -11.78 18.32
N SER A 146 -35.42 -11.87 19.66
CA SER A 146 -36.61 -12.16 20.47
C SER A 146 -37.73 -11.12 20.31
N ILE A 147 -37.40 -9.84 20.13
CA ILE A 147 -38.38 -8.77 19.91
C ILE A 147 -38.98 -8.87 18.51
N LEU A 148 -38.16 -9.12 17.49
CA LEU A 148 -38.61 -9.22 16.10
C LEU A 148 -39.44 -10.46 15.83
N ASP A 149 -39.34 -11.49 16.66
CA ASP A 149 -40.15 -12.71 16.58
C ASP A 149 -41.51 -12.61 17.30
N ILE A 150 -41.88 -11.43 17.82
CA ILE A 150 -43.23 -11.16 18.34
C ILE A 150 -44.23 -11.11 17.17
N GLU A 151 -45.45 -11.63 17.37
CA GLU A 151 -46.49 -11.78 16.32
C GLU A 151 -46.78 -10.49 15.54
N LEU A 152 -46.66 -9.32 16.19
CA LEU A 152 -46.88 -8.02 15.58
C LEU A 152 -45.83 -7.65 14.50
N LEU A 153 -44.60 -8.17 14.62
CA LEU A 153 -43.45 -7.79 13.78
C LEU A 153 -43.07 -8.87 12.74
N LYS A 154 -43.67 -10.07 12.83
CA LYS A 154 -43.41 -11.18 11.89
C LYS A 154 -43.79 -10.89 10.44
N HIS A 155 -44.71 -9.95 10.21
CA HIS A 155 -45.21 -9.61 8.88
C HIS A 155 -44.43 -8.48 8.18
N LEU A 156 -43.36 -7.97 8.81
CA LEU A 156 -42.55 -6.93 8.20
C LEU A 156 -41.83 -7.43 6.93
N PRO A 157 -41.74 -6.59 5.87
CA PRO A 157 -40.90 -6.88 4.71
C PRO A 157 -39.46 -7.17 5.11
N VAL A 158 -38.80 -8.10 4.41
CA VAL A 158 -37.43 -8.56 4.72
C VAL A 158 -36.44 -7.40 4.85
N ALA A 159 -36.54 -6.39 3.98
CA ALA A 159 -35.67 -5.21 4.00
C ALA A 159 -35.83 -4.38 5.29
N GLU A 160 -37.05 -4.16 5.75
CA GLU A 160 -37.34 -3.41 6.98
C GLU A 160 -36.91 -4.19 8.23
N ARG A 161 -37.10 -5.52 8.21
CA ARG A 161 -36.66 -6.40 9.29
C ARG A 161 -35.14 -6.34 9.48
N ILE A 162 -34.36 -6.43 8.40
CA ILE A 162 -32.89 -6.34 8.47
C ILE A 162 -32.44 -4.96 8.96
N GLY A 163 -33.08 -3.89 8.46
CA GLY A 163 -32.77 -2.52 8.88
C GLY A 163 -33.04 -2.28 10.37
N LEU A 164 -34.18 -2.76 10.86
CA LEU A 164 -34.54 -2.69 12.28
C LEU A 164 -33.64 -3.57 13.14
N GLU A 165 -33.36 -4.80 12.71
CA GLU A 165 -32.44 -5.70 13.40
C GLU A 165 -31.07 -5.04 13.57
N PHE A 166 -30.47 -4.60 12.47
CA PHE A 166 -29.16 -3.95 12.48
C PHE A 166 -29.14 -2.68 13.34
N THR A 167 -30.17 -1.84 13.28
CA THR A 167 -30.22 -0.59 14.05
C THR A 167 -30.44 -0.87 15.54
N ALA A 168 -31.27 -1.85 15.89
CA ALA A 168 -31.61 -2.16 17.28
C ALA A 168 -30.39 -2.72 18.04
N TRP A 169 -29.75 -3.79 17.56
CA TRP A 169 -28.55 -4.28 18.23
C TRP A 169 -27.33 -3.39 17.98
N GLY A 170 -27.23 -2.79 16.79
CA GLY A 170 -26.10 -1.95 16.38
C GLY A 170 -26.00 -0.65 17.17
N SER A 171 -27.13 -0.01 17.51
CA SER A 171 -27.13 1.21 18.33
C SER A 171 -26.66 0.93 19.77
N VAL A 172 -27.12 -0.16 20.38
CA VAL A 172 -26.67 -0.59 21.73
C VAL A 172 -25.19 -0.92 21.71
N SER A 173 -24.74 -1.67 20.70
CA SER A 173 -23.32 -2.00 20.49
C SER A 173 -22.48 -0.73 20.30
N LEU A 174 -22.94 0.23 19.50
CA LEU A 174 -22.24 1.50 19.26
C LEU A 174 -22.12 2.36 20.53
N VAL A 175 -23.21 2.52 21.29
CA VAL A 175 -23.18 3.30 22.54
C VAL A 175 -22.20 2.69 23.54
N THR A 176 -22.20 1.35 23.66
CA THR A 176 -21.27 0.63 24.51
C THR A 176 -19.82 0.88 24.08
N LEU A 177 -19.54 0.79 22.78
CA LEU A 177 -18.22 1.06 22.23
C LEU A 177 -17.77 2.50 22.52
N LEU A 178 -18.66 3.49 22.35
CA LEU A 178 -18.33 4.89 22.63
C LEU A 178 -18.00 5.12 24.12
N VAL A 179 -18.75 4.50 25.03
CA VAL A 179 -18.49 4.56 26.47
C VAL A 179 -17.13 3.93 26.80
N LEU A 180 -16.84 2.74 26.25
CA LEU A 180 -15.54 2.09 26.44
C LEU A 180 -14.41 2.93 25.83
N MET A 181 -14.57 3.46 24.62
CA MET A 181 -13.57 4.36 24.02
C MET A 181 -13.32 5.59 24.90
N TYR A 182 -14.37 6.21 25.44
CA TYR A 182 -14.24 7.34 26.37
C TYR A 182 -13.40 6.98 27.61
N ILE A 183 -13.66 5.81 28.22
CA ILE A 183 -12.89 5.29 29.35
C ILE A 183 -11.43 5.05 28.95
N GLY A 184 -11.19 4.36 27.82
CA GLY A 184 -9.85 4.08 27.30
C GLY A 184 -9.03 5.35 27.08
N PHE A 185 -9.58 6.35 26.39
CA PHE A 185 -8.91 7.64 26.18
C PHE A 185 -8.67 8.40 27.49
N THR A 186 -9.57 8.28 28.46
CA THR A 186 -9.39 8.89 29.78
C THR A 186 -8.23 8.26 30.54
N ILE A 187 -8.10 6.92 30.50
CA ILE A 187 -6.97 6.18 31.10
C ILE A 187 -5.66 6.64 30.45
N LEU A 188 -5.58 6.66 29.12
CA LEU A 188 -4.39 7.11 28.40
C LEU A 188 -4.04 8.56 28.73
N GLY A 189 -5.04 9.44 28.77
CA GLY A 189 -4.87 10.83 29.19
C GLY A 189 -4.29 10.97 30.60
N LYS A 190 -4.73 10.14 31.54
CA LYS A 190 -4.17 10.11 32.91
C LYS A 190 -2.71 9.65 32.92
N LEU A 191 -2.33 8.70 32.06
CA LEU A 191 -0.93 8.27 31.94
C LEU A 191 -0.02 9.38 31.40
N VAL A 192 -0.54 10.21 30.48
CA VAL A 192 0.16 11.41 29.95
C VAL A 192 0.21 12.51 31.01
N GLU A 193 -0.89 12.79 31.70
CA GLU A 193 -0.95 13.75 32.81
C GLU A 193 0.07 13.39 33.89
N GLY A 194 0.21 12.10 34.21
CA GLY A 194 1.21 11.59 35.13
C GLY A 194 2.66 11.83 34.70
N ARG A 195 2.93 12.23 33.45
CA ARG A 195 4.26 12.70 33.00
C ARG A 195 4.38 14.20 32.90
N ALA A 196 3.27 14.88 32.68
CA ALA A 196 3.21 16.32 32.75
C ALA A 196 3.49 16.83 34.18
N ARG A 197 3.11 16.08 35.22
CA ARG A 197 3.35 16.45 36.63
C ARG A 197 4.82 16.59 37.01
N ASP A 198 5.68 15.76 36.42
CA ASP A 198 7.11 15.76 36.71
C ASP A 198 7.91 16.69 35.78
N ALA A 199 7.24 17.34 34.83
CA ALA A 199 7.86 18.18 33.82
C ALA A 199 8.03 19.62 34.30
N GLN A 200 9.16 20.22 33.98
CA GLN A 200 9.43 21.62 34.27
C GLN A 200 8.62 22.53 33.33
N PRO A 201 8.22 23.73 33.78
CA PRO A 201 7.63 24.71 32.87
C PRO A 201 8.64 25.10 31.79
N ALA A 202 8.17 25.24 30.56
CA ALA A 202 9.02 25.74 29.48
C ALA A 202 9.47 27.17 29.79
N SER A 203 10.79 27.41 29.76
CA SER A 203 11.40 28.69 30.15
C SER A 203 11.35 29.76 29.04
N GLU A 204 11.00 29.36 27.82
CA GLU A 204 11.06 30.20 26.62
C GLU A 204 9.75 30.97 26.37
N ASN A 205 9.87 32.18 25.78
CA ASN A 205 8.73 32.91 25.23
C ASN A 205 8.11 32.15 24.04
N TYR A 206 6.86 32.47 23.68
CA TYR A 206 6.11 31.76 22.63
C TYR A 206 6.86 31.59 21.30
N GLN A 207 7.55 32.65 20.85
CA GLN A 207 8.36 32.59 19.62
C GLN A 207 9.59 31.69 19.75
N GLY A 208 10.22 31.64 20.94
CA GLY A 208 11.32 30.72 21.23
C GLY A 208 10.86 29.26 21.15
N LEU A 209 9.69 28.98 21.76
CA LEU A 209 9.05 27.67 21.71
C LEU A 209 8.76 27.20 20.29
N ILE A 210 8.22 28.07 19.43
CA ILE A 210 7.99 27.74 18.01
C ILE A 210 9.31 27.48 17.29
N SER A 211 10.30 28.36 17.47
CA SER A 211 11.61 28.21 16.83
C SER A 211 12.29 26.89 17.22
N ARG A 212 12.31 26.56 18.51
CA ARG A 212 12.85 25.29 19.00
C ARG A 212 12.06 24.10 18.47
N TRP A 213 10.74 24.22 18.37
CA TRP A 213 9.90 23.17 17.83
C TRP A 213 10.12 22.93 16.32
N ASP A 214 10.26 23.99 15.54
CA ASP A 214 10.65 23.89 14.12
C ASP A 214 12.02 23.23 13.98
N MET A 215 12.97 23.62 14.82
CA MET A 215 14.32 23.03 14.85
C MET A 215 14.33 21.55 15.30
N ILE A 216 13.33 21.07 16.07
CA ILE A 216 13.20 19.65 16.41
C ILE A 216 12.76 18.81 15.20
N ARG A 217 12.09 19.41 14.22
CA ARG A 217 11.60 18.73 13.01
C ARG A 217 12.60 18.74 11.86
N VAL A 218 13.45 19.75 11.81
CA VAL A 218 14.56 19.81 10.84
C VAL A 218 15.71 18.97 11.40
N PRO A 219 16.08 17.85 10.76
CA PRO A 219 17.25 17.12 11.21
C PRO A 219 18.48 18.01 11.11
N ALA A 220 19.27 18.02 12.19
CA ALA A 220 20.51 18.79 12.27
C ALA A 220 21.44 18.50 11.08
N ASP A 221 21.44 17.26 10.59
CA ASP A 221 22.17 16.81 9.42
C ASP A 221 21.22 16.47 8.25
N GLN A 222 20.94 17.47 7.41
CA GLN A 222 20.10 17.28 6.22
C GLN A 222 20.69 16.29 5.21
N SER A 223 22.02 16.23 5.12
CA SER A 223 22.74 15.27 4.27
C SER A 223 22.59 13.82 4.77
N LEU A 224 22.65 13.62 6.09
CA LEU A 224 22.42 12.32 6.72
C LEU A 224 20.96 11.90 6.52
N MET A 225 20.00 12.83 6.68
CA MET A 225 18.59 12.58 6.39
C MET A 225 18.42 12.11 4.94
N LEU A 226 18.92 12.87 3.96
CA LEU A 226 18.77 12.52 2.55
C LEU A 226 19.41 11.15 2.23
N THR A 227 20.58 10.88 2.79
CA THR A 227 21.29 9.60 2.61
C THR A 227 20.50 8.45 3.22
N ALA A 228 19.95 8.63 4.43
CA ALA A 228 19.13 7.62 5.09
C ALA A 228 17.82 7.35 4.34
N PHE A 229 17.12 8.40 3.88
CA PHE A 229 15.90 8.24 3.07
C PHE A 229 16.19 7.54 1.74
N THR A 230 17.26 7.93 1.05
CA THR A 230 17.65 7.32 -0.22
C THR A 230 18.08 5.86 -0.03
N GLY A 231 18.86 5.58 1.00
CA GLY A 231 19.28 4.23 1.37
C GLY A 231 18.10 3.34 1.74
N ALA A 232 17.20 3.83 2.59
CA ALA A 232 15.97 3.12 2.95
C ALA A 232 15.08 2.87 1.73
N GLY A 233 14.91 3.87 0.86
CA GLY A 233 14.17 3.74 -0.39
C GLY A 233 14.80 2.72 -1.34
N ALA A 234 16.13 2.70 -1.47
CA ALA A 234 16.84 1.72 -2.27
C ALA A 234 16.68 0.30 -1.72
N VAL A 235 16.82 0.11 -0.41
CA VAL A 235 16.60 -1.19 0.25
C VAL A 235 15.16 -1.66 0.09
N LEU A 236 14.17 -0.79 0.34
CA LEU A 236 12.75 -1.11 0.15
C LEU A 236 12.44 -1.45 -1.31
N SER A 237 13.04 -0.74 -2.27
CA SER A 237 12.91 -1.05 -3.70
C SER A 237 13.54 -2.40 -4.04
N MET A 238 14.75 -2.70 -3.55
CA MET A 238 15.38 -4.01 -3.75
C MET A 238 14.55 -5.14 -3.12
N LEU A 239 14.06 -4.95 -1.91
CA LEU A 239 13.16 -5.92 -1.25
C LEU A 239 11.90 -6.10 -2.06
N PHE A 240 11.27 -5.01 -2.52
CA PHE A 240 10.08 -5.06 -3.37
C PHE A 240 10.35 -5.87 -4.65
N TRP A 241 11.44 -5.59 -5.37
CA TRP A 241 11.79 -6.32 -6.59
C TRP A 241 12.22 -7.78 -6.34
N ALA A 242 12.84 -8.08 -5.21
CA ALA A 242 13.23 -9.43 -4.83
C ALA A 242 12.03 -10.28 -4.37
N VAL A 243 11.02 -9.63 -3.80
CA VAL A 243 9.81 -10.26 -3.25
C VAL A 243 8.69 -10.37 -4.27
N LEU A 244 8.67 -9.49 -5.29
CA LEU A 244 7.63 -9.51 -6.31
C LEU A 244 7.43 -10.97 -6.76
N PRO A 245 6.24 -11.56 -6.51
CA PRO A 245 5.97 -12.89 -7.03
C PRO A 245 6.24 -12.78 -8.52
N VAL A 246 7.02 -13.72 -9.06
CA VAL A 246 7.30 -13.84 -10.48
C VAL A 246 5.93 -13.97 -11.15
N SER A 247 5.35 -12.82 -11.50
CA SER A 247 4.00 -12.67 -12.02
C SER A 247 4.00 -13.01 -13.51
N THR A 248 4.98 -13.82 -13.96
CA THR A 248 4.81 -14.58 -15.17
C THR A 248 3.83 -15.69 -14.81
N PRO A 249 2.65 -15.76 -15.45
CA PRO A 249 1.70 -16.83 -15.21
C PRO A 249 2.42 -18.16 -15.33
N HIS A 250 2.62 -18.88 -14.23
CA HIS A 250 2.99 -20.28 -14.34
C HIS A 250 1.73 -20.99 -14.81
N PRO A 251 1.72 -21.61 -16.01
CA PRO A 251 0.58 -22.40 -16.43
C PRO A 251 0.30 -23.44 -15.34
N HIS A 252 -0.94 -23.46 -14.83
CA HIS A 252 -1.40 -24.52 -13.94
C HIS A 252 -1.03 -25.88 -14.56
N GLU A 253 -0.66 -26.88 -13.75
CA GLU A 253 -0.25 -28.20 -14.26
C GLU A 253 -1.27 -28.82 -15.23
N CYS A 254 -2.55 -28.44 -15.10
CA CYS A 254 -3.65 -28.83 -15.97
C CYS A 254 -3.56 -28.30 -17.41
N CYS A 255 -2.81 -27.23 -17.65
CA CYS A 255 -2.72 -26.54 -18.93
C CYS A 255 -1.27 -26.20 -19.25
N LYS A 256 -0.36 -27.20 -19.29
CA LYS A 256 0.92 -27.02 -19.98
C LYS A 256 0.60 -26.70 -21.45
N PRO A 257 0.89 -25.48 -21.95
CA PRO A 257 0.83 -25.26 -23.39
C PRO A 257 1.78 -26.27 -24.02
N ALA A 258 1.32 -26.97 -25.06
CA ALA A 258 2.16 -27.90 -25.80
C ALA A 258 3.48 -27.21 -26.12
N GLU A 259 4.62 -27.88 -25.85
CA GLU A 259 5.93 -27.40 -26.25
C GLU A 259 5.98 -27.35 -27.78
N VAL A 260 5.43 -26.28 -28.35
CA VAL A 260 5.75 -25.88 -29.70
C VAL A 260 7.16 -25.34 -29.58
N LYS A 261 8.14 -26.22 -29.81
CA LYS A 261 9.50 -25.81 -30.16
C LYS A 261 9.33 -24.78 -31.28
N ALA A 262 9.47 -23.51 -30.96
CA ALA A 262 9.55 -22.47 -31.97
C ALA A 262 10.70 -22.89 -32.88
N ALA A 263 10.39 -23.31 -34.10
CA ALA A 263 11.41 -23.56 -35.10
C ALA A 263 12.21 -22.28 -35.18
N ALA A 264 13.52 -22.35 -34.94
CA ALA A 264 14.39 -21.20 -35.05
C ALA A 264 14.09 -20.57 -36.42
N PRO A 265 13.77 -19.26 -36.49
CA PRO A 265 13.44 -18.59 -37.77
C PRO A 265 14.55 -18.71 -38.83
N PHE A 266 15.71 -19.23 -38.43
CA PHE A 266 16.91 -19.37 -39.21
C PHE A 266 17.60 -20.72 -38.89
N ASP A 267 17.60 -21.64 -39.86
CA ASP A 267 18.34 -22.90 -39.77
C ASP A 267 19.78 -22.67 -40.27
N ALA A 268 20.71 -22.44 -39.35
CA ALA A 268 22.09 -22.07 -39.66
C ALA A 268 22.79 -23.10 -40.57
N HIS A 269 22.46 -24.40 -40.43
CA HIS A 269 23.02 -25.46 -41.27
C HIS A 269 22.51 -25.39 -42.71
N LYS A 270 21.24 -25.04 -42.91
CA LYS A 270 20.65 -24.89 -44.24
C LYS A 270 21.19 -23.64 -44.95
N SER A 271 21.45 -22.57 -44.20
CA SER A 271 22.08 -21.34 -44.71
C SER A 271 23.56 -21.55 -45.04
N LEU A 272 24.31 -22.26 -44.20
CA LEU A 272 25.72 -22.61 -44.44
C LEU A 272 25.88 -23.50 -45.66
N SER A 273 25.06 -24.55 -45.81
CA SER A 273 25.12 -25.44 -46.99
C SER A 273 24.73 -24.74 -48.29
N LYS A 274 23.79 -23.79 -48.24
CA LYS A 274 23.48 -22.92 -49.39
C LYS A 274 24.65 -21.98 -49.72
N GLY A 275 25.30 -21.44 -48.68
CA GLY A 275 26.52 -20.64 -48.80
C GLY A 275 27.67 -21.42 -49.45
N GLU A 276 27.92 -22.65 -49.01
CA GLU A 276 28.97 -23.51 -49.55
C GLU A 276 28.73 -23.84 -51.03
N LYS A 277 27.48 -24.11 -51.42
CA LYS A 277 27.12 -24.31 -52.83
C LYS A 277 27.35 -23.04 -53.65
N SER A 278 26.95 -21.88 -53.15
CA SER A 278 27.18 -20.61 -53.84
C SER A 278 28.66 -20.25 -53.95
N LEU A 279 29.48 -20.65 -52.97
CA LEU A 279 30.93 -20.50 -53.01
C LEU A 279 31.55 -21.39 -54.09
N LYS A 280 31.18 -22.67 -54.16
CA LYS A 280 31.66 -23.57 -55.23
C LYS A 280 31.24 -23.09 -56.62
N ASP A 281 30.01 -22.61 -56.77
CA ASP A 281 29.55 -22.03 -58.04
C ASP A 281 30.31 -20.73 -58.38
N ALA A 282 30.67 -19.93 -57.37
CA ALA A 282 31.48 -18.73 -57.57
C ALA A 282 32.93 -19.07 -57.93
N GLU A 283 33.54 -20.07 -57.29
CA GLU A 283 34.88 -20.57 -57.61
C GLU A 283 34.93 -21.12 -59.04
N LEU A 284 33.94 -21.89 -59.47
CA LEU A 284 33.85 -22.37 -60.85
C LEU A 284 33.69 -21.23 -61.86
N LYS A 285 32.90 -20.20 -61.50
CA LYS A 285 32.76 -19.00 -62.34
C LYS A 285 34.03 -18.16 -62.37
N ILE A 286 34.75 -18.05 -61.26
CA ILE A 286 36.05 -17.36 -61.20
C ILE A 286 37.07 -18.12 -62.03
N ALA A 287 37.17 -19.45 -61.92
CA ALA A 287 38.05 -20.25 -62.76
C ALA A 287 37.70 -20.13 -64.26
N ALA A 288 36.41 -20.10 -64.60
CA ALA A 288 35.95 -19.86 -65.97
C ALA A 288 36.22 -18.42 -66.45
N LEU A 289 36.18 -17.44 -65.55
CA LEU A 289 36.51 -16.04 -65.84
C LEU A 289 38.02 -15.83 -65.93
N GLU A 290 38.85 -16.53 -65.15
CA GLU A 290 40.31 -16.51 -65.26
C GLU A 290 40.77 -17.18 -66.56
N GLN A 291 40.11 -18.26 -66.99
CA GLN A 291 40.33 -18.81 -68.33
C GLN A 291 39.95 -17.81 -69.44
N LYS A 292 38.88 -17.02 -69.23
CA LYS A 292 38.45 -15.98 -70.19
C LYS A 292 39.27 -14.67 -70.08
N ALA A 293 39.87 -14.38 -68.93
CA ALA A 293 40.71 -13.21 -68.69
C ALA A 293 42.17 -13.48 -69.12
N ALA A 294 42.60 -14.74 -69.17
CA ALA A 294 43.80 -15.15 -69.90
C ALA A 294 43.69 -14.90 -71.43
N GLU A 295 42.51 -14.53 -71.92
CA GLU A 295 42.23 -14.15 -73.32
C GLU A 295 41.88 -12.64 -73.50
N GLU A 296 42.28 -11.76 -72.57
CA GLU A 296 42.13 -10.28 -72.63
C GLU A 296 42.41 -9.64 -74.03
N PRO A 297 41.87 -8.44 -74.40
CA PRO A 297 41.91 -7.23 -73.53
C PRO A 297 40.84 -6.09 -73.69
N LYS A 298 40.89 -5.17 -72.70
CA LYS A 298 40.76 -3.67 -72.72
C LYS A 298 39.45 -2.90 -72.39
N ASP A 299 39.63 -2.05 -71.35
CA ASP A 299 39.33 -0.60 -71.19
C ASP A 299 38.22 -0.07 -70.25
N GLN A 300 38.58 1.04 -69.57
CA GLN A 300 38.14 1.58 -68.26
C GLN A 300 37.14 2.77 -68.27
N GLY A 301 36.45 2.99 -67.12
CA GLY A 301 36.24 4.31 -66.46
C GLY A 301 34.83 4.95 -66.51
N LYS A 302 34.36 5.87 -65.63
CA LYS A 302 34.75 6.47 -64.31
C LYS A 302 33.67 7.52 -63.90
N GLY A 303 33.27 7.62 -62.60
CA GLY A 303 32.73 8.81 -61.83
C GLY A 303 31.34 9.41 -62.19
N GLY A 304 30.53 10.13 -61.37
CA GLY A 304 30.53 10.58 -59.96
C GLY A 304 29.82 11.97 -59.76
N LYS A 305 28.77 12.07 -58.90
CA LYS A 305 28.20 13.22 -58.09
C LYS A 305 27.83 14.59 -58.77
N ASP A 306 26.93 15.49 -58.33
CA ASP A 306 26.20 15.81 -57.07
C ASP A 306 25.08 16.89 -57.31
N LYS A 307 24.07 16.96 -56.39
CA LYS A 307 23.33 18.13 -55.80
C LYS A 307 22.12 18.90 -56.41
N ALA A 308 21.14 19.06 -55.50
CA ALA A 308 20.33 20.25 -55.10
C ALA A 308 18.91 20.46 -55.66
N GLY A 309 17.97 20.77 -54.76
CA GLY A 309 16.56 21.12 -55.05
C GLY A 309 16.12 22.43 -54.40
N VAL A 310 14.97 22.98 -54.84
CA VAL A 310 14.19 24.07 -54.21
C VAL A 310 12.68 23.87 -54.53
N LYS A 311 11.85 24.34 -53.58
CA LYS A 311 10.41 24.15 -53.35
C LYS A 311 9.42 25.03 -54.17
N GLU A 312 8.23 24.45 -54.35
CA GLU A 312 6.83 24.94 -54.19
C GLU A 312 6.28 26.19 -54.89
N GLY A 313 5.11 26.01 -55.54
CA GLY A 313 4.11 27.03 -55.87
C GLY A 313 2.95 26.48 -56.73
N ALA A 314 1.72 26.44 -56.19
CA ALA A 314 0.47 25.88 -56.74
C ALA A 314 -0.28 26.86 -57.71
N PRO A 315 -1.63 26.89 -57.92
CA PRO A 315 -2.75 25.93 -57.74
C PRO A 315 -3.87 26.01 -58.86
N LYS A 316 -5.00 25.31 -58.59
CA LYS A 316 -6.43 25.59 -58.95
C LYS A 316 -7.02 24.88 -60.19
N THR A 317 -8.31 24.53 -60.29
CA THR A 317 -9.51 24.29 -59.42
C THR A 317 -10.63 23.92 -60.43
N GLU A 318 -11.68 23.20 -60.00
CA GLU A 318 -13.11 23.26 -60.42
C GLU A 318 -13.71 21.85 -60.57
N ALA A 319 -14.95 21.53 -60.16
CA ALA A 319 -15.96 22.25 -59.40
C ALA A 319 -16.97 21.23 -58.81
N LYS A 320 -17.58 21.69 -57.72
CA LYS A 320 -18.73 21.23 -56.90
C LYS A 320 -20.06 21.21 -57.74
N PRO A 321 -21.30 21.02 -57.21
CA PRO A 321 -21.73 20.73 -55.83
C PRO A 321 -23.03 19.89 -55.58
N ALA A 322 -23.28 19.64 -54.27
CA ALA A 322 -24.56 19.74 -53.52
C ALA A 322 -25.63 18.64 -53.67
N ALA A 323 -26.46 18.29 -52.68
CA ALA A 323 -26.61 18.66 -51.26
C ALA A 323 -27.64 17.70 -50.56
N ALA A 324 -27.51 17.62 -49.23
CA ALA A 324 -28.54 17.52 -48.17
C ALA A 324 -29.79 16.62 -48.28
N GLY A 325 -30.11 15.89 -47.20
CA GLY A 325 -31.44 15.31 -46.97
C GLY A 325 -31.53 14.44 -45.72
N ALA A 326 -32.51 14.72 -44.86
CA ALA A 326 -32.68 14.22 -43.49
C ALA A 326 -33.24 12.78 -43.34
N GLY A 327 -32.94 12.16 -42.19
CA GLY A 327 -33.98 11.76 -41.23
C GLY A 327 -34.69 10.39 -41.34
N LYS A 328 -34.81 9.76 -40.16
CA LYS A 328 -35.82 8.79 -39.66
C LYS A 328 -35.60 7.27 -39.78
N SER A 329 -35.25 6.70 -38.63
CA SER A 329 -36.00 5.74 -37.79
C SER A 329 -36.49 4.37 -38.31
N ALA A 330 -36.22 3.38 -37.44
CA ALA A 330 -37.06 2.27 -37.00
C ALA A 330 -37.06 0.94 -37.79
N GLY A 331 -37.03 -0.16 -37.04
CA GLY A 331 -37.48 -1.47 -37.49
C GLY A 331 -36.57 -2.61 -37.01
N GLY A 332 -36.99 -3.31 -35.95
CA GLY A 332 -36.32 -4.50 -35.43
C GLY A 332 -36.61 -5.79 -36.21
N GLY A 333 -36.08 -6.89 -35.67
CA GLY A 333 -36.54 -8.25 -35.95
C GLY A 333 -35.51 -9.14 -36.63
N LYS A 334 -34.76 -9.91 -35.85
CA LYS A 334 -34.94 -11.38 -35.73
C LYS A 334 -34.13 -11.90 -34.56
#